data_AF-A0A820NB08-F1
#
_entry.id   AF-A0A820NB08-F1
#
_cell.length_a   1.000
_cell.length_b   1.000
_cell.length_c   1.000
_cell.angle_alpha   90.00
_cell.angle_beta   90.00
_cell.angle_gamma   90.00
#
_symmetry.space_group_name_H-M   'P 1'
#
loop_
_entity.id
_entity.type
_entity.pdbx_description
1 polymer ?
#
loop_
_entity_poly.entity_id
_entity_poly.type
_entity_poly.pdbx_seq_one_letter_code
_entity_poly.pdbx_strand_id
1 'polypeptide(L)'
;MHKADIEMEMLVDLLHKSLSLILENPKAPMTRHVGGVGLRFRFLYLALYLVQSDYLANGVSKYLLREKIYHTAFDYFTVRHHCPTQTHNELRNDIRTLIRFFSLVHGEKKFCNDSPVTIDVSNSIPNGINNEVNDGSSLY
;
A
#
# COMPACT_ATOMS: atom_id res chain seq x y z
N MET A 1 -25.77 5.89 -12.24
CA MET A 1 -24.84 6.02 -11.10
C MET A 1 -25.66 6.00 -9.84
N HIS A 2 -25.52 4.96 -9.02
CA HIS A 2 -26.23 4.88 -7.75
C HIS A 2 -25.57 5.81 -6.75
N LYS A 3 -26.35 6.34 -5.80
CA LYS A 3 -25.87 7.27 -4.75
C LYS A 3 -24.62 6.76 -4.03
N ALA A 4 -24.55 5.44 -3.78
CA ALA A 4 -23.42 4.79 -3.12
C ALA A 4 -22.10 4.87 -3.91
N ASP A 5 -22.16 4.88 -5.25
CA ASP A 5 -20.96 4.92 -6.10
C ASP A 5 -20.22 6.26 -5.91
N ILE A 6 -20.98 7.37 -5.89
CA ILE A 6 -20.44 8.73 -5.67
C ILE A 6 -19.83 8.84 -4.26
N GLU A 7 -20.50 8.28 -3.25
CA GLU A 7 -20.00 8.29 -1.87
C GLU A 7 -18.67 7.55 -1.75
N MET A 8 -18.51 6.41 -2.44
CA MET A 8 -17.27 5.66 -2.47
C MET A 8 -16.17 6.38 -3.24
N GLU A 9 -16.47 6.97 -4.41
CA GLU A 9 -15.51 7.77 -5.18
C GLU A 9 -14.98 8.95 -4.35
N MET A 10 -15.86 9.68 -3.67
CA MET A 10 -15.48 10.76 -2.76
C MET A 10 -14.58 10.26 -1.61
N LEU A 11 -14.89 9.08 -1.05
CA LEU A 11 -14.07 8.48 0.00
C LEU A 11 -12.68 8.09 -0.53
N VAL A 12 -12.59 7.50 -1.71
CA VAL A 12 -11.33 7.13 -2.37
C VAL A 12 -10.46 8.37 -2.62
N ASP A 13 -11.06 9.43 -3.15
CA ASP A 13 -10.36 10.70 -3.38
C ASP A 13 -9.86 11.32 -2.07
N LEU A 14 -10.67 11.28 -1.01
CA LEU A 14 -10.27 11.71 0.32
C LEU A 14 -9.06 10.91 0.81
N LEU A 15 -9.06 9.58 0.64
CA LEU A 15 -7.94 8.72 1.04
C LEU A 15 -6.67 9.06 0.26
N HIS A 16 -6.76 9.24 -1.06
CA HIS A 16 -5.62 9.60 -1.89
C HIS A 16 -5.00 10.95 -1.53
N LYS A 17 -5.81 11.93 -1.10
CA LYS A 17 -5.34 13.25 -0.67
C LYS A 17 -4.83 13.25 0.78
N SER A 18 -5.37 12.39 1.64
CA SER A 18 -5.00 12.33 3.07
C SER A 18 -3.73 11.52 3.31
N LEU A 19 -3.40 10.57 2.43
CA LEU A 19 -2.23 9.69 2.58
C LEU A 19 -1.07 10.13 1.66
N SER A 20 0.15 10.10 2.19
CA SER A 20 1.37 10.52 1.51
C SER A 20 2.40 9.38 1.45
N LEU A 21 3.22 9.37 0.40
CA LEU A 21 4.38 8.48 0.23
C LEU A 21 5.69 9.11 0.74
N ILE A 22 5.64 10.36 1.23
CA ILE A 22 6.84 11.07 1.67
C ILE A 22 7.19 10.63 3.09
N LEU A 23 8.36 10.01 3.25
CA LEU A 23 8.92 9.64 4.55
C LEU A 23 9.40 10.88 5.31
N GLU A 24 9.24 10.91 6.63
CA GLU A 24 9.86 11.94 7.49
C GLU A 24 9.48 13.39 7.19
N ASN A 25 8.32 13.62 6.55
CA ASN A 25 7.84 14.98 6.33
C ASN A 25 7.48 15.64 7.68
N PRO A 26 8.08 16.78 8.07
CA PRO A 26 7.65 17.53 9.26
C PRO A 26 6.21 18.07 9.13
N LYS A 27 5.67 18.11 7.90
CA LYS A 27 4.27 18.35 7.58
C LYS A 27 3.54 17.03 7.22
N ALA A 28 3.92 15.91 7.85
CA ALA A 28 3.23 14.64 7.65
C ALA A 28 1.73 14.83 7.87
N PRO A 29 0.87 14.28 7.01
CA PRO A 29 -0.57 14.53 7.06
C PRO A 29 -1.23 13.96 8.33
N MET A 30 -0.54 13.07 9.05
CA MET A 30 -1.06 12.41 10.25
C MET A 30 -0.09 12.48 11.41
N THR A 31 -0.64 12.71 12.60
CA THR A 31 0.12 12.76 13.86
C THR A 31 0.86 11.44 14.14
N ARG A 32 2.08 11.58 14.69
CA ARG A 32 2.92 10.49 15.20
C ARG A 32 2.79 10.33 16.73
N HIS A 33 1.96 11.15 17.38
CA HIS A 33 1.76 11.09 18.82
C HIS A 33 1.02 9.80 19.23
N VAL A 34 1.45 9.17 20.32
CA VAL A 34 0.86 7.91 20.81
C VAL A 34 -0.63 8.03 21.11
N GLY A 35 -1.09 9.18 21.62
CA GLY A 35 -2.51 9.41 21.87
C GLY A 35 -3.40 9.42 20.62
N GLY A 36 -2.82 9.60 19.43
CA GLY A 36 -3.55 9.59 18.14
C GLY A 36 -3.48 8.25 17.40
N VAL A 37 -2.84 7.23 17.99
CA VAL A 37 -2.56 5.97 17.29
C VAL A 37 -3.84 5.24 16.89
N GLY A 38 -4.85 5.14 17.76
CA GLY A 38 -6.11 4.51 17.45
C GLY A 38 -6.83 5.15 16.27
N LEU A 39 -6.89 6.48 16.23
CA LEU A 39 -7.51 7.19 15.11
C LEU A 39 -6.76 6.94 13.81
N ARG A 40 -5.42 6.99 13.85
CA ARG A 40 -4.55 6.71 12.70
C ARG A 40 -4.80 5.32 12.13
N PHE A 41 -4.73 4.28 12.96
CA PHE A 41 -4.89 2.91 12.50
C PHE A 41 -6.35 2.56 12.16
N ARG A 42 -7.35 3.22 12.77
CA ARG A 42 -8.75 3.06 12.35
C ARG A 42 -9.00 3.62 10.96
N PHE A 43 -8.41 4.77 10.65
CA PHE A 43 -8.47 5.35 9.31
C PHE A 43 -7.77 4.47 8.28
N LEU A 44 -6.57 3.99 8.60
CA LEU A 44 -5.82 3.06 7.73
C LEU A 44 -6.53 1.70 7.56
N TYR A 45 -7.21 1.20 8.60
CA TYR A 45 -8.05 0.01 8.51
C TYR A 45 -9.19 0.19 7.51
N LEU A 46 -9.92 1.31 7.60
CA LEU A 46 -10.99 1.63 6.66
C LEU A 46 -10.45 1.72 5.22
N ALA A 47 -9.32 2.41 5.04
CA ALA A 47 -8.68 2.56 3.74
C ALA A 47 -8.28 1.20 3.14
N LEU A 48 -7.67 0.33 3.95
CA LEU A 48 -7.24 -0.98 3.50
C LEU A 48 -8.43 -1.90 3.21
N TYR A 49 -9.48 -1.83 4.02
CA TYR A 49 -10.72 -2.56 3.79
C TYR A 49 -11.35 -2.15 2.46
N LEU A 50 -11.34 -0.85 2.13
CA LEU A 50 -11.81 -0.34 0.85
C LEU A 50 -10.95 -0.80 -0.33
N VAL A 51 -9.63 -0.89 -0.14
CA VAL A 51 -8.72 -1.45 -1.16
C VAL A 51 -8.97 -2.95 -1.36
N GLN A 52 -9.33 -3.69 -0.32
CA GLN A 52 -9.67 -5.11 -0.43
C GLN A 52 -11.05 -5.35 -1.02
N SER A 53 -11.99 -4.44 -0.79
CA SER A 53 -13.28 -4.50 -1.46
C SER A 53 -13.12 -4.26 -2.96
N ASP A 54 -13.85 -5.02 -3.77
CA ASP A 54 -13.78 -4.93 -5.24
C ASP A 54 -14.40 -3.64 -5.83
N TYR A 55 -14.58 -2.59 -5.02
CA TYR A 55 -15.05 -1.28 -5.46
C TYR A 55 -14.01 -0.54 -6.31
N LEU A 56 -12.72 -0.70 -6.00
CA LEU A 56 -11.65 -0.13 -6.80
C LEU A 56 -11.27 -1.09 -7.93
N ALA A 57 -11.32 -0.60 -9.16
CA ALA A 57 -10.79 -1.32 -10.32
C ALA A 57 -9.33 -1.73 -10.08
N ASN A 58 -8.99 -2.96 -10.47
CA ASN A 58 -7.64 -3.50 -10.36
C ASN A 58 -6.71 -2.74 -11.31
N GLY A 59 -6.09 -1.67 -10.83
CA GLY A 59 -5.23 -0.79 -11.60
C GLY A 59 -4.28 0.02 -10.73
N VAL A 60 -3.50 0.89 -11.37
CA VAL A 60 -2.40 1.65 -10.73
C VAL A 60 -2.86 2.40 -9.48
N SER A 61 -4.02 3.03 -9.50
CA SER A 61 -4.55 3.78 -8.35
C SER A 61 -4.75 2.90 -7.11
N LYS A 62 -5.23 1.66 -7.28
CA LYS A 62 -5.43 0.69 -6.18
C LYS A 62 -4.10 0.28 -5.54
N TYR A 63 -3.09 0.00 -6.37
CA TYR A 63 -1.74 -0.33 -5.90
C TYR A 63 -1.04 0.87 -5.25
N LEU A 64 -1.19 2.06 -5.81
CA LEU A 64 -0.64 3.29 -5.24
C LEU A 64 -1.30 3.63 -3.89
N LEU A 65 -2.61 3.43 -3.77
CA LEU A 65 -3.32 3.62 -2.50
C LEU A 65 -2.85 2.62 -1.44
N ARG A 66 -2.68 1.35 -1.83
CA ARG A 66 -2.09 0.30 -0.99
C ARG A 66 -0.71 0.71 -0.49
N GLU A 67 0.16 1.16 -1.39
CA GLU A 67 1.50 1.62 -1.02
C GLU A 67 1.46 2.79 -0.04
N LYS A 68 0.59 3.79 -0.30
CA LYS A 68 0.34 4.91 0.61
C LYS A 68 -0.11 4.47 2.01
N ILE A 69 -0.98 3.46 2.09
CA ILE A 69 -1.45 2.91 3.37
C ILE A 69 -0.30 2.26 4.14
N TYR A 70 0.49 1.40 3.50
CA TYR A 70 1.62 0.74 4.15
C TYR A 70 2.70 1.74 4.56
N HIS A 71 3.00 2.70 3.70
CA HIS A 71 3.94 3.77 4.00
C HIS A 71 3.49 4.59 5.20
N THR A 72 2.21 4.99 5.23
CA THR A 72 1.65 5.73 6.37
C THR A 72 1.57 4.89 7.63
N ALA A 73 1.37 3.58 7.55
CA ALA A 73 1.45 2.70 8.72
C ALA A 73 2.89 2.63 9.26
N PHE A 74 3.87 2.47 8.36
CA PHE A 74 5.28 2.36 8.70
C PHE A 74 5.84 3.66 9.30
N ASP A 75 5.48 4.82 8.74
CA ASP A 75 5.89 6.15 9.23
C ASP A 75 5.54 6.41 10.71
N TYR A 76 4.56 5.71 11.28
CA TYR A 76 4.27 5.81 12.71
C TYR A 76 5.41 5.23 13.57
N PHE A 77 6.02 4.15 13.11
CA PHE A 77 7.03 3.39 13.86
C PHE A 77 8.46 3.91 13.66
N THR A 78 8.67 4.88 12.76
CA THR A 78 9.98 5.49 12.52
C THR A 78 10.36 6.52 13.58
N VAL A 79 9.40 6.95 14.42
CA VAL A 79 9.62 7.90 15.52
C VAL A 79 9.96 7.16 16.82
N ARG A 80 10.72 7.84 17.69
CA ARG A 80 11.00 7.37 19.05
C ARG A 80 9.71 6.96 19.76
N HIS A 81 9.74 5.78 20.39
CA HIS A 81 8.59 5.28 21.14
C HIS A 81 8.29 6.15 22.36
N HIS A 82 7.01 6.45 22.56
CA HIS A 82 6.51 7.21 23.70
C HIS A 82 5.64 6.32 24.60
N CYS A 83 5.65 6.60 25.90
CA CYS A 83 4.76 5.92 26.84
C CYS A 83 3.30 6.31 26.54
N PRO A 84 2.35 5.36 26.50
CA PRO A 84 0.94 5.67 26.28
C PRO A 84 0.41 6.67 27.30
N THR A 85 -0.27 7.71 26.81
CA THR A 85 -0.88 8.77 27.65
C THR A 85 -2.38 8.57 27.85
N GLN A 86 -2.95 7.50 27.30
CA GLN A 86 -4.39 7.25 27.21
C GLN A 86 -4.92 6.53 28.45
N THR A 87 -6.24 6.58 28.66
CA THR A 87 -6.87 5.78 29.71
C THR A 87 -6.82 4.29 29.39
N HIS A 88 -6.99 3.44 30.41
CA HIS A 88 -6.92 1.98 30.24
C HIS A 88 -7.88 1.45 29.16
N ASN A 89 -9.11 1.99 29.11
CA ASN A 89 -10.12 1.54 28.15
C ASN A 89 -9.81 1.99 26.72
N GLU A 90 -9.37 3.24 26.55
CA GLU A 90 -8.96 3.79 25.25
C GLU A 90 -7.76 3.06 24.69
N LEU A 91 -6.71 2.86 25.50
CA LEU A 91 -5.52 2.12 25.11
C LEU A 91 -5.88 0.69 24.65
N ARG A 92 -6.77 0.02 25.40
CA ARG A 92 -7.23 -1.32 25.03
C ARG A 92 -7.98 -1.32 23.70
N ASN A 93 -8.75 -0.26 23.38
CA ASN A 93 -9.42 -0.13 22.10
C ASN A 93 -8.44 0.16 20.95
N ASP A 94 -7.44 0.98 21.21
CA ASP A 94 -6.38 1.30 20.25
C ASP A 94 -5.59 0.06 19.90
N ILE A 95 -5.13 -0.72 20.89
CA ILE A 95 -4.43 -1.99 20.68
C ILE A 95 -5.29 -2.95 19.84
N ARG A 96 -6.59 -3.07 20.12
CA ARG A 96 -7.50 -3.89 19.30
C ARG A 96 -7.58 -3.40 17.86
N THR A 97 -7.57 -2.09 17.65
CA THR A 97 -7.58 -1.48 16.32
C THR A 97 -6.31 -1.81 15.56
N LEU A 98 -5.14 -1.73 16.21
CA LEU A 98 -3.86 -2.16 15.61
C LEU A 98 -3.91 -3.65 15.24
N ILE A 99 -4.35 -4.52 16.15
CA ILE A 99 -4.44 -5.96 15.88
C ILE A 99 -5.35 -6.24 14.68
N ARG A 100 -6.50 -5.58 14.59
CA ARG A 100 -7.42 -5.72 13.44
C ARG A 100 -6.78 -5.25 12.14
N PHE A 101 -6.10 -4.12 12.17
CA PHE A 101 -5.36 -3.60 11.00
C PHE A 101 -4.30 -4.61 10.53
N PHE A 102 -3.43 -5.10 11.42
CA PHE A 102 -2.41 -6.06 11.03
C PHE A 102 -3.00 -7.40 10.58
N SER A 103 -4.11 -7.85 11.18
CA SER A 103 -4.84 -9.04 10.71
C SER A 103 -5.34 -8.85 9.26
N LEU A 104 -5.83 -7.65 8.95
CA LEU A 104 -6.30 -7.28 7.62
C LEU A 104 -5.14 -7.24 6.60
N VAL A 105 -3.98 -6.69 6.99
CA VAL A 105 -2.74 -6.72 6.20
C VAL A 105 -2.26 -8.15 5.94
N HIS A 106 -2.27 -9.01 6.97
CA HIS A 106 -1.90 -10.41 6.82
C HIS A 106 -2.86 -11.21 5.92
N GLY A 107 -4.14 -10.85 5.92
CA GLY A 107 -5.16 -11.47 5.07
C GLY A 107 -4.91 -11.31 3.57
N GLU A 108 -4.24 -10.22 3.14
CA GLU A 108 -3.98 -9.96 1.72
C GLU A 108 -2.99 -10.91 1.08
N LYS A 109 -2.12 -11.53 1.88
CA LYS A 109 -1.13 -12.50 1.39
C LYS A 109 -1.78 -13.71 0.73
N LYS A 110 -3.07 -13.97 0.98
CA LYS A 110 -3.85 -15.02 0.30
C LYS A 110 -4.35 -14.60 -1.10
N PHE A 111 -4.58 -13.32 -1.36
CA PHE A 111 -5.03 -12.83 -2.68
C PHE A 111 -3.89 -12.71 -3.71
N CYS A 112 -2.63 -12.65 -3.26
CA CYS A 112 -1.47 -12.59 -4.16
C CYS A 112 -1.19 -13.93 -4.88
N ASN A 113 -1.68 -15.05 -4.35
CA ASN A 113 -1.43 -16.37 -4.94
C ASN A 113 -2.47 -16.76 -6.01
N ASP A 114 -3.60 -16.05 -6.06
CA ASP A 114 -4.73 -16.38 -6.95
C ASP A 114 -4.86 -15.41 -8.14
N SER A 115 -3.93 -14.46 -8.32
CA SER A 115 -3.91 -13.64 -9.53
C SER A 115 -3.01 -14.30 -10.59
N PRO A 116 -3.56 -14.82 -11.71
CA PRO A 116 -2.77 -15.18 -12.88
C PRO A 116 -2.38 -13.90 -13.61
N VAL A 117 -1.49 -13.08 -13.03
CA VAL A 117 -0.84 -12.00 -13.76
C VAL A 117 0.39 -12.61 -14.43
N THR A 118 0.18 -13.23 -15.59
CA THR A 118 1.25 -13.53 -16.53
C THR A 118 1.67 -12.21 -17.18
N ILE A 119 2.72 -11.58 -16.64
CA ILE A 119 3.42 -10.52 -17.37
C ILE A 119 4.23 -11.22 -18.46
N ASP A 120 3.74 -11.22 -19.69
CA ASP A 120 4.49 -11.68 -20.86
C ASP A 120 5.58 -10.64 -21.21
N VAL A 121 6.77 -10.84 -20.65
CA VAL A 121 7.97 -10.07 -20.95
C VAL A 121 8.69 -10.71 -22.15
N SER A 122 8.07 -10.69 -23.34
CA SER A 122 8.70 -11.27 -24.54
C SER A 122 8.82 -10.32 -25.75
N ASN A 123 8.20 -9.13 -25.74
CA ASN A 123 8.10 -8.30 -26.97
C ASN A 123 8.83 -6.95 -26.93
N SER A 124 10.08 -6.92 -26.49
CA SER A 124 10.94 -5.74 -26.69
C SER A 124 12.42 -6.07 -26.86
N ILE A 125 12.77 -6.88 -27.86
CA ILE A 125 14.12 -6.88 -28.43
C ILE A 125 14.00 -6.50 -29.91
N PRO A 126 14.55 -5.35 -30.35
CA PRO A 126 14.61 -5.03 -31.78
C PRO A 126 15.64 -5.95 -32.44
N ASN A 127 15.18 -6.72 -33.42
CA ASN A 127 16.03 -7.50 -34.32
C ASN A 127 16.94 -6.58 -35.13
N GLY A 128 18.24 -6.87 -35.13
CA GLY A 128 19.11 -6.54 -36.26
C GLY A 128 20.51 -6.09 -35.89
N ILE A 129 21.45 -7.04 -35.74
CA ILE A 129 22.78 -6.99 -36.37
C ILE A 129 23.20 -8.45 -36.67
N ASN A 130 22.85 -8.93 -37.86
CA ASN A 130 23.57 -10.04 -38.49
C ASN A 130 24.67 -9.41 -39.34
N ASN A 131 25.93 -9.76 -39.09
CA ASN A 131 26.95 -9.76 -40.13
C ASN A 131 27.86 -10.97 -39.87
N GLU A 132 27.66 -12.00 -40.68
CA GLU A 132 28.62 -13.06 -40.92
C GLU A 132 29.88 -12.45 -41.54
N VAL A 133 31.05 -12.72 -40.96
CA VAL A 133 32.28 -12.93 -41.73
C VAL A 133 32.97 -14.15 -41.14
N ASN A 134 32.85 -15.22 -41.90
CA ASN A 134 33.58 -16.48 -41.81
C ASN A 134 35.03 -16.25 -42.25
N ASP A 135 36.04 -16.63 -41.46
CA ASP A 135 37.19 -17.42 -41.96
C ASP A 135 38.17 -17.84 -40.84
N GLY A 136 38.61 -19.11 -40.91
CA GLY A 136 39.98 -19.50 -40.60
C GLY A 136 40.46 -19.64 -39.15
N SER A 137 40.75 -20.89 -38.78
CA SER A 137 42.02 -21.34 -38.15
C SER A 137 41.88 -22.12 -36.83
N SER A 138 42.16 -23.41 -36.99
CA SER A 138 42.59 -24.45 -36.05
C SER A 138 43.73 -24.06 -35.08
N LEU A 139 43.79 -24.81 -33.95
CA LEU A 139 44.91 -24.98 -32.97
C LEU A 139 45.14 -23.77 -32.05
N TYR A 140 45.10 -23.87 -30.72
CA TYR A 140 45.62 -24.89 -29.79
C TYR A 140 44.66 -25.12 -28.60
#